data_AF-A0A2D8HSE5-F1
#
_entry.id   AF-A0A2D8HSE5-F1
#
_cell.length_a   1.000
_cell.length_b   1.000
_cell.length_c   1.000
_cell.angle_alpha   90.00
_cell.angle_beta   90.00
_cell.angle_gamma   90.00
#
_symmetry.space_group_name_H-M   'P 1'
#
loop_
_entity.id
_entity.type
_entity.pdbx_description
1 polymer ?
#
loop_
_entity_poly.entity_id
_entity_poly.type
_entity_poly.pdbx_seq_one_letter_code
_entity_poly.pdbx_strand_id
1 'polypeptide(L)'
;MTLIVQKYGGTSVADPDRMRAVADHVAYTRQHGANVVVVVSAMGKSTDNLLKLANDVSTVQPGREMDMLLTTGERVSMSLLCMALAERGVEAISFTGSQVGIITDSAHGKAKILEVRGD
;
A
#
# COMPACT_ATOMS: atom_id res chain seq x y z
N MET A 1 10.00 -11.18 20.92
CA MET A 1 9.98 -10.58 19.59
C MET A 1 8.89 -9.53 19.56
N THR A 2 9.22 -8.25 19.40
CA THR A 2 8.23 -7.16 19.37
C THR A 2 7.59 -7.08 17.98
N LEU A 3 6.28 -6.84 17.91
CA LEU A 3 5.59 -6.57 16.64
C LEU A 3 5.50 -5.05 16.44
N ILE A 4 5.97 -4.55 15.30
CA ILE A 4 5.95 -3.13 14.94
C ILE A 4 5.17 -2.96 13.64
N VAL A 5 4.20 -2.04 13.64
CA VAL A 5 3.50 -1.61 12.43
C VAL A 5 4.10 -0.28 11.98
N GLN A 6 4.63 -0.22 10.76
CA GLN A 6 5.20 1.00 10.17
C GLN A 6 4.33 1.46 9.01
N LYS A 7 3.83 2.70 9.09
CA LYS A 7 3.04 3.30 8.00
C LYS A 7 3.82 4.37 7.28
N TYR A 8 3.90 4.26 5.95
CA TYR A 8 4.55 5.24 5.09
C TYR A 8 3.51 5.90 4.17
N GLY A 9 3.46 7.23 4.19
CA GLY A 9 2.60 8.01 3.31
C GLY A 9 3.16 8.14 1.89
N GLY A 10 2.36 8.64 0.95
CA GLY A 10 2.76 8.75 -0.46
C GLY A 10 4.00 9.61 -0.69
N THR A 11 4.27 10.58 0.19
CA THR A 11 5.52 11.37 0.17
C THR A 11 6.74 10.55 0.57
N SER A 12 6.60 9.61 1.50
CA SER A 12 7.69 8.72 1.94
C SER A 12 8.05 7.67 0.89
N VAL A 13 7.16 7.41 -0.06
CA VAL A 13 7.37 6.44 -1.16
C VAL A 13 7.23 7.12 -2.53
N ALA A 14 7.52 8.42 -2.62
CA ALA A 14 7.20 9.21 -3.80
C ALA A 14 8.02 8.86 -5.05
N ASP A 15 9.22 8.32 -4.86
CA ASP A 15 10.20 8.04 -5.90
C ASP A 15 11.07 6.82 -5.50
N PRO A 16 11.86 6.26 -6.43
CA PRO A 16 12.67 5.08 -6.17
C PRO A 16 13.69 5.26 -5.03
N ASP A 17 14.29 6.44 -4.86
CA ASP A 17 15.28 6.67 -3.81
C ASP A 17 14.63 6.67 -2.43
N ARG A 18 13.47 7.31 -2.31
CA ARG A 18 12.64 7.25 -1.11
C ARG A 18 12.15 5.84 -0.80
N MET A 19 11.76 5.08 -1.83
CA MET A 19 11.36 3.68 -1.65
C MET A 19 12.51 2.84 -1.07
N ARG A 20 13.73 3.02 -1.58
CA ARG A 20 14.94 2.37 -1.04
C ARG A 20 15.20 2.78 0.41
N ALA A 21 15.08 4.07 0.73
CA ALA A 21 15.24 4.55 2.10
C ALA A 21 14.20 3.96 3.07
N VAL A 22 12.96 3.78 2.63
CA VAL A 22 11.92 3.06 3.40
C VAL A 22 12.32 1.60 3.62
N ALA A 23 12.79 0.92 2.57
CA ALA A 23 13.26 -0.46 2.68
C ALA A 23 14.45 -0.60 3.65
N ASP A 24 15.39 0.34 3.64
CA ASP A 24 16.51 0.39 4.60
C ASP A 24 16.02 0.51 6.04
N HIS A 25 15.03 1.37 6.29
CA HIS A 25 14.46 1.57 7.63
C HIS A 25 13.72 0.32 8.14
N VAL A 26 12.96 -0.34 7.27
CA VAL A 26 12.25 -1.59 7.60
C VAL A 26 13.27 -2.72 7.86
N ALA A 27 14.29 -2.85 7.00
CA ALA A 27 15.35 -3.84 7.16
C ALA A 27 16.12 -3.64 8.47
N TYR A 28 16.48 -2.40 8.79
CA TYR A 28 17.09 -2.04 10.08
C TYR A 28 16.21 -2.50 11.24
N THR A 29 14.91 -2.17 11.22
CA THR A 29 13.98 -2.56 12.28
C THR A 29 13.90 -4.08 12.44
N ARG A 30 13.86 -4.82 11.33
CA ARG A 30 13.84 -6.29 11.31
C ARG A 30 15.13 -6.88 11.89
N GLN A 31 16.29 -6.35 11.50
CA GLN A 31 17.60 -6.78 12.01
C GLN A 31 17.74 -6.58 13.53
N HIS A 32 17.02 -5.62 14.11
CA HIS A 32 16.99 -5.38 15.55
C HIS A 32 15.96 -6.25 16.30
N GLY A 33 15.53 -7.37 15.71
CA GLY A 33 14.75 -8.41 16.39
C GLY A 33 13.25 -8.17 16.46
N ALA A 34 12.71 -7.22 15.69
CA ALA A 34 11.27 -6.99 15.57
C ALA A 34 10.67 -7.79 14.40
N ASN A 35 9.41 -8.20 14.57
CA ASN A 35 8.52 -8.55 13.45
C ASN A 35 7.90 -7.24 12.94
N VAL A 36 7.87 -7.05 11.62
CA VAL A 36 7.44 -5.78 11.03
C VAL A 36 6.28 -6.01 10.07
N VAL A 37 5.20 -5.25 10.25
CA VAL A 37 4.13 -5.10 9.27
C VAL A 37 4.24 -3.71 8.67
N VAL A 38 4.27 -3.61 7.35
CA VAL A 38 4.41 -2.32 6.67
C VAL A 38 3.14 -1.98 5.92
N VAL A 39 2.64 -0.76 6.11
CA VAL A 39 1.49 -0.21 5.38
C VAL A 39 1.99 0.95 4.51
N VAL A 40 1.79 0.86 3.21
CA VAL A 40 2.19 1.91 2.24
C VAL A 40 0.97 2.48 1.53
N SER A 41 1.00 3.80 1.30
CA SER A 41 0.08 4.46 0.37
C SER A 41 0.62 4.40 -1.06
N ALA A 42 -0.19 4.80 -2.04
CA ALA A 42 0.26 4.99 -3.42
C ALA A 42 1.45 5.98 -3.54
N MET A 43 2.36 5.73 -4.50
CA MET A 43 3.56 6.56 -4.71
C MET A 43 3.22 7.97 -5.20
N GLY A 44 3.71 9.01 -4.52
CA GLY A 44 3.73 10.38 -5.02
C GLY A 44 2.34 10.89 -5.42
N LYS A 45 2.17 11.28 -6.70
CA LYS A 45 0.91 11.78 -7.27
C LYS A 45 0.10 10.71 -8.03
N SER A 46 0.40 9.43 -7.82
CA SER A 46 -0.24 8.35 -8.61
C SER A 46 -1.76 8.32 -8.46
N THR A 47 -2.31 8.49 -7.25
CA THR A 47 -3.76 8.58 -7.04
C THR A 47 -4.37 9.74 -7.82
N ASP A 48 -3.77 10.93 -7.78
CA ASP A 48 -4.26 12.10 -8.52
C ASP A 48 -4.22 11.88 -10.04
N ASN A 49 -3.17 11.24 -10.54
CA ASN A 49 -3.04 10.90 -11.95
C ASN A 49 -4.10 9.89 -12.40
N LEU A 50 -4.42 8.89 -11.57
CA LEU A 50 -5.49 7.93 -11.84
C LEU A 50 -6.87 8.59 -11.84
N LEU A 51 -7.13 9.49 -10.87
CA LEU A 51 -8.36 10.28 -10.83
C LEU A 51 -8.51 11.15 -12.10
N LYS A 52 -7.43 11.80 -12.53
CA LYS A 52 -7.42 12.58 -13.77
C LYS A 52 -7.74 11.69 -14.97
N LEU A 53 -7.08 10.53 -15.09
CA LEU A 53 -7.33 9.60 -16.19
C LEU A 53 -8.77 9.11 -16.21
N ALA A 54 -9.37 8.83 -15.06
CA ALA A 54 -10.78 8.45 -14.99
C ALA A 54 -11.71 9.56 -15.51
N ASN A 55 -11.42 10.83 -15.18
CA ASN A 55 -12.16 11.99 -15.68
C ASN A 55 -12.00 12.17 -17.19
N ASP A 56 -10.80 11.93 -17.72
CA ASP A 56 -10.52 12.02 -19.15
C ASP A 56 -11.22 10.90 -19.95
N VAL A 57 -11.47 9.74 -19.33
CA VAL A 57 -12.13 8.58 -19.96
C VAL A 57 -13.65 8.65 -19.91
N SER A 58 -14.24 9.06 -18.78
CA SER A 58 -15.69 9.02 -18.58
C SER A 58 -16.19 10.05 -17.57
N THR A 59 -17.31 10.69 -17.90
CA THR A 59 -18.09 11.54 -16.98
C THR A 59 -18.98 10.72 -16.04
N VAL A 60 -19.19 9.43 -16.32
CA VAL A 60 -19.92 8.49 -15.46
C VAL A 60 -18.92 7.54 -14.82
N GLN A 61 -18.79 7.63 -13.50
CA GLN A 61 -17.77 6.91 -12.72
C GLN A 61 -18.44 6.13 -11.58
N PRO A 62 -18.87 4.88 -11.83
CA PRO A 62 -19.43 4.04 -10.76
C PRO A 62 -18.40 3.87 -9.63
N GLY A 63 -18.81 4.11 -8.38
CA GLY A 63 -17.89 4.10 -7.24
C GLY A 63 -17.09 2.80 -7.10
N ARG A 64 -17.72 1.66 -7.41
CA ARG A 64 -17.05 0.36 -7.42
C ARG A 64 -15.84 0.34 -8.36
N GLU A 65 -15.99 0.84 -9.59
CA GLU A 65 -14.90 0.84 -10.58
C GLU A 65 -13.86 1.91 -10.25
N MET A 66 -14.24 3.00 -9.59
CA MET A 66 -13.28 3.96 -9.05
C MET A 66 -12.39 3.31 -7.99
N ASP A 67 -12.97 2.57 -7.03
CA ASP A 67 -12.18 1.84 -6.03
C ASP A 67 -11.24 0.82 -6.68
N MET A 68 -11.71 0.12 -7.72
CA MET A 68 -10.89 -0.82 -8.50
C MET A 68 -9.72 -0.13 -9.23
N LEU A 69 -9.92 1.08 -9.72
CA LEU A 69 -8.86 1.85 -10.36
C LEU A 69 -7.84 2.34 -9.32
N LEU A 70 -8.31 2.99 -8.25
CA LEU A 70 -7.42 3.65 -7.30
C LEU A 70 -6.56 2.66 -6.52
N THR A 71 -7.08 1.47 -6.18
CA THR A 71 -6.30 0.43 -5.48
C THR A 71 -5.04 -0.01 -6.23
N THR A 72 -4.97 0.21 -7.55
CA THR A 72 -3.76 -0.11 -8.33
C THR A 72 -2.53 0.67 -7.86
N GLY A 73 -2.70 1.90 -7.33
CA GLY A 73 -1.60 2.73 -6.85
C GLY A 73 -0.88 2.12 -5.64
N GLU A 74 -1.63 1.67 -4.63
CA GLU A 74 -1.07 0.97 -3.47
C GLU A 74 -0.42 -0.36 -3.88
N ARG A 75 -1.01 -1.08 -4.85
CA ARG A 75 -0.49 -2.36 -5.33
C ARG A 75 0.88 -2.24 -5.98
N VAL A 76 1.10 -1.18 -6.76
CA VAL A 76 2.43 -0.85 -7.30
C VAL A 76 3.42 -0.59 -6.17
N SER A 77 3.02 0.24 -5.19
CA SER A 77 3.88 0.67 -4.08
C SER A 77 4.33 -0.50 -3.21
N MET A 78 3.39 -1.37 -2.80
CA MET A 78 3.69 -2.54 -1.96
C MET A 78 4.58 -3.56 -2.68
N SER A 79 4.38 -3.75 -3.99
CA SER A 79 5.20 -4.66 -4.79
C SER A 79 6.64 -4.15 -4.90
N LEU A 80 6.81 -2.87 -5.21
CA LEU A 80 8.13 -2.25 -5.32
C LEU A 80 8.89 -2.25 -3.99
N LEU A 81 8.19 -2.02 -2.86
CA LEU A 81 8.81 -2.13 -1.54
C LEU A 81 9.28 -3.57 -1.26
N CYS A 82 8.49 -4.59 -1.59
CA CYS A 82 8.92 -5.98 -1.42
C CYS A 82 10.15 -6.31 -2.27
N MET A 83 10.23 -5.81 -3.50
CA MET A 83 11.43 -5.96 -4.35
C MET A 83 12.65 -5.28 -3.73
N ALA A 84 12.49 -4.05 -3.19
CA ALA A 84 13.57 -3.34 -2.52
C ALA A 84 14.01 -4.03 -1.22
N LEU A 85 13.10 -4.65 -0.48
CA LEU A 85 13.42 -5.48 0.69
C LEU A 85 14.16 -6.76 0.30
N ALA A 86 13.74 -7.41 -0.78
CA ALA A 86 14.40 -8.60 -1.32
C ALA A 86 15.86 -8.30 -1.74
N GLU A 87 16.12 -7.14 -2.35
CA GLU A 87 17.48 -6.66 -2.66
C GLU A 87 18.36 -6.56 -1.40
N ARG A 88 17.77 -6.29 -0.24
CA ARG A 88 18.45 -6.21 1.07
C ARG A 88 18.51 -7.55 1.81
N GLY A 89 18.12 -8.64 1.16
CA GLY A 89 18.04 -9.97 1.77
C GLY A 89 16.95 -10.11 2.82
N VAL A 90 15.95 -9.22 2.82
CA VAL A 90 14.79 -9.29 3.72
C VAL A 90 13.63 -9.94 2.96
N GLU A 91 13.22 -11.12 3.41
CA GLU A 91 12.03 -11.78 2.88
C GLU A 91 10.78 -10.98 3.25
N ALA A 92 9.99 -10.62 2.24
CA ALA A 92 8.76 -9.88 2.39
C ALA A 92 7.75 -10.31 1.32
N ILE A 93 6.47 -10.27 1.69
CA ILE A 93 5.34 -10.56 0.81
C ILE A 93 4.34 -9.41 0.90
N SER A 94 3.86 -8.95 -0.26
CA SER A 94 2.85 -7.90 -0.34
C SER A 94 1.45 -8.48 -0.28
N PHE A 95 0.53 -7.81 0.40
CA PHE A 95 -0.87 -8.19 0.46
C PHE A 95 -1.79 -6.99 0.16
N THR A 96 -2.88 -7.23 -0.55
CA THR A 96 -4.01 -6.30 -0.60
C THR A 96 -4.80 -6.37 0.72
N GLY A 97 -5.58 -5.34 1.02
CA GLY A 97 -6.45 -5.33 2.21
C GLY A 97 -7.40 -6.54 2.27
N SER A 98 -7.93 -6.97 1.13
CA SER A 98 -8.77 -8.17 1.04
C SER A 98 -8.03 -9.47 1.35
N GLN A 99 -6.75 -9.58 0.97
CA GLN A 99 -5.94 -10.78 1.25
C GLN A 99 -5.57 -10.92 2.73
N VAL A 100 -5.56 -9.82 3.50
CA VAL A 100 -5.35 -9.84 4.96
C VAL A 100 -6.65 -9.78 5.75
N GLY A 101 -7.79 -9.93 5.08
CA GLY A 101 -9.10 -10.00 5.73
C GLY A 101 -9.61 -8.66 6.29
N ILE A 102 -9.24 -7.52 5.69
CA ILE A 102 -9.90 -6.23 5.96
C ILE A 102 -11.24 -6.23 5.22
N ILE A 103 -12.33 -6.38 5.98
CA ILE A 103 -13.69 -6.41 5.46
C ILE A 103 -14.34 -5.04 5.67
N THR A 104 -14.96 -4.51 4.62
CA THR A 104 -15.64 -3.21 4.63
C THR A 104 -17.12 -3.35 4.28
N ASP A 105 -17.89 -2.29 4.52
CA ASP A 105 -19.21 -2.14 3.90
C ASP A 105 -19.11 -1.89 2.38
N SER A 106 -20.26 -1.81 1.71
CA SER A 106 -20.36 -1.60 0.25
C SER A 106 -20.41 -0.12 -0.16
N ALA A 107 -20.09 0.81 0.74
CA ALA A 107 -20.15 2.24 0.47
C ALA A 107 -18.89 2.72 -0.27
N HIS A 108 -18.73 2.28 -1.53
CA HIS A 108 -17.58 2.59 -2.38
C HIS A 108 -17.15 4.06 -2.36
N GLY A 109 -15.84 4.30 -2.40
CA GLY A 109 -15.21 5.63 -2.25
C GLY A 109 -15.14 6.16 -0.81
N LYS A 110 -15.85 5.55 0.14
CA LYS A 110 -15.86 5.94 1.56
C LYS A 110 -16.22 4.77 2.49
N ALA A 111 -15.81 3.57 2.09
CA ALA A 111 -16.19 2.35 2.78
C ALA A 111 -15.65 2.35 4.22
N LYS A 112 -16.45 1.83 5.16
CA LYS A 112 -16.04 1.69 6.56
C LYS A 112 -15.56 0.28 6.84
N ILE A 113 -14.48 0.15 7.61
CA ILE A 113 -14.01 -1.15 8.09
C ILE A 113 -15.04 -1.71 9.07
N LEU A 114 -15.50 -2.93 8.80
CA LEU A 114 -16.41 -3.69 9.65
C LEU A 114 -15.63 -4.68 10.51
N GLU A 115 -14.60 -5.31 9.94
CA GLU A 115 -13.85 -6.40 10.56
C GLU A 115 -12.41 -6.46 10.00
N VAL A 116 -11.47 -6.93 10.82
CA VAL A 116 -10.11 -7.31 10.41
C VAL A 116 -9.82 -8.70 10.98
N ARG A 117 -9.79 -9.73 10.12
CA ARG A 117 -9.71 -11.12 10.57
C ARG A 117 -8.29 -11.61 10.81
N GLY A 118 -7.41 -11.40 9.83
CA GLY A 118 -6.01 -11.82 9.90
C GLY A 118 -5.76 -13.34 9.84
N ASP A 119 -6.71 -14.12 9.35
CA ASP A 119 -6.66 -15.58 9.17
C ASP A 119 -6.38 -16.03 7.72
#